data_AF-A0A321LDL6-F1
#
_entry.id   AF-A0A321LDL6-F1
#
_cell.length_a   1.000
_cell.length_b   1.000
_cell.length_c   1.000
_cell.angle_alpha   90.00
_cell.angle_beta   90.00
_cell.angle_gamma   90.00
#
_symmetry.space_group_name_H-M   'P 1'
#
loop_
_entity.id
_entity.type
_entity.pdbx_description
1 polymer ?
#
loop_
_entity_poly.entity_id
_entity_poly.type
_entity_poly.pdbx_seq_one_letter_code
_entity_poly.pdbx_strand_id
1 'polypeptide(L)'
;MGMGLLEVAIVPEMSPVMPLFSSASLDSAPTSERLQLPLAEIVKSLTSQLDQVAERAIDCESAESFIVIRDQLLKRYVDLSQALSHVIFAELDKTALTSIADLVLEMLRERFTTFGEPYFGSEACGEILFSLSTLRTVYRWVGEAAITPIESINFQKDLELAQKAFTNLTITNFCLQALLMAIRRTKRLPSDLLNQFTEGLRGSVMAYSYVRAALDLRKVLDKRYEEELQVSWDEEDEALANAW
;
A
#
# COMPACT_ATOMS: atom_id res chain seq x y z
N MET A 1 7.36 23.90 14.12
CA MET A 1 8.56 23.17 13.64
C MET A 1 8.07 21.91 12.97
N GLY A 2 7.81 21.97 11.67
CA GLY A 2 7.29 20.83 10.91
C GLY A 2 8.45 19.92 10.51
N MET A 3 8.45 18.68 10.99
CA MET A 3 9.32 17.65 10.44
C MET A 3 8.74 17.23 9.09
N GLY A 4 9.45 17.60 8.03
CA GLY A 4 9.11 17.22 6.67
C GLY A 4 9.11 15.71 6.51
N LEU A 5 8.14 15.22 5.74
CA LEU A 5 8.09 13.88 5.20
C LEU A 5 9.47 13.53 4.63
N LEU A 6 10.18 12.63 5.30
CA LEU A 6 11.47 12.11 4.87
C LEU A 6 11.27 11.41 3.53
N GLU A 7 11.92 11.94 2.49
CA GLU A 7 12.13 11.26 1.21
C GLU A 7 12.82 9.93 1.48
N VAL A 8 12.03 8.84 1.50
CA VAL A 8 12.57 7.49 1.39
C VAL A 8 12.99 7.32 -0.06
N ALA A 9 14.28 7.54 -0.33
CA ALA A 9 14.89 7.23 -1.61
C ALA A 9 14.87 5.71 -1.82
N ILE A 10 13.81 5.20 -2.48
CA ILE A 10 13.79 3.84 -2.99
C ILE A 10 14.68 3.83 -4.24
N VAL A 11 15.74 3.03 -4.16
CA VAL A 11 16.78 2.84 -5.19
C VAL A 11 16.16 2.65 -6.59
N PRO A 12 16.51 3.48 -7.59
CA PRO A 12 16.06 3.29 -8.96
C PRO A 12 17.03 2.36 -9.70
N GLU A 13 16.92 1.06 -9.47
CA GLU A 13 17.53 0.06 -10.36
C GLU A 13 16.56 -1.11 -10.57
N MET A 14 15.49 -0.87 -11.31
CA MET A 14 14.81 -1.96 -12.01
C MET A 14 15.67 -2.34 -13.22
N SER A 15 16.70 -3.14 -12.97
CA SER A 15 17.34 -3.94 -14.03
C SER A 15 16.31 -4.94 -14.55
N PRO A 16 16.25 -5.24 -15.86
CA PRO A 16 15.40 -6.32 -16.36
C PRO A 16 15.93 -7.60 -15.73
N VAL A 17 15.20 -8.15 -14.76
CA VAL A 17 15.51 -9.42 -14.11
C VAL A 17 15.54 -10.47 -15.22
N MET A 18 16.74 -10.84 -15.66
CA MET A 18 16.92 -12.09 -16.40
C MET A 18 16.37 -13.19 -15.50
N PRO A 19 15.50 -14.08 -15.99
CA PRO A 19 15.12 -15.26 -15.23
C PRO A 19 16.39 -16.09 -15.00
N LEU A 20 16.94 -16.01 -13.79
CA LEU A 20 18.11 -16.79 -13.33
C LEU A 20 17.81 -18.29 -13.26
N PHE A 21 16.54 -18.68 -13.43
CA PHE A 21 16.09 -20.06 -13.41
C PHE A 21 15.59 -20.45 -14.80
N SER A 22 16.45 -21.15 -15.56
CA SER A 22 15.97 -22.05 -16.61
C SER A 22 15.31 -23.24 -15.92
N SER A 23 14.12 -23.65 -16.36
CA SER A 23 13.45 -24.85 -15.85
C SER A 23 14.33 -26.10 -15.96
N ALA A 24 15.23 -26.14 -16.95
CA ALA A 24 16.20 -27.21 -17.14
C ALA A 24 17.23 -27.33 -16.01
N SER A 25 17.44 -26.29 -15.19
CA SER A 25 18.38 -26.28 -14.06
C SER A 25 17.73 -26.67 -12.72
N LEU A 26 16.40 -26.80 -12.68
CA LEU A 26 15.65 -27.17 -11.47
C LEU A 26 15.41 -28.69 -11.34
N ASP A 27 15.77 -29.46 -12.38
CA ASP A 27 15.62 -30.93 -12.44
C ASP A 27 16.57 -31.71 -11.52
N SER A 28 17.44 -31.05 -10.75
CA SER A 28 18.15 -31.74 -9.68
C SER A 28 17.14 -32.12 -8.59
N ALA A 29 16.90 -33.43 -8.41
CA ALA A 29 15.98 -34.02 -7.44
C ALA A 29 15.86 -33.30 -6.07
N PRO A 30 16.95 -32.87 -5.39
CA PRO A 30 16.83 -32.18 -4.10
C PRO A 30 16.21 -30.78 -4.17
N THR A 31 16.21 -30.12 -5.35
CA THR A 31 15.64 -28.78 -5.54
C THR A 31 14.17 -28.89 -5.97
N SER A 32 13.84 -29.81 -6.87
CA SER A 32 12.47 -30.11 -7.29
C SER A 32 11.59 -30.54 -6.11
N GLU A 33 12.05 -31.46 -5.26
CA GLU A 33 11.30 -31.90 -4.06
C GLU A 33 11.07 -30.77 -3.04
N ARG A 34 11.97 -29.78 -2.98
CA ARG A 34 11.82 -28.59 -2.11
C ARG A 34 10.86 -27.55 -2.68
N LEU A 35 10.58 -27.59 -3.99
CA LEU A 35 9.72 -26.65 -4.70
C LEU A 35 8.27 -27.14 -4.84
N GLN A 36 7.96 -28.38 -4.45
CA GLN A 36 6.61 -28.98 -4.49
C GLN A 36 5.67 -28.51 -3.37
N LEU A 37 5.91 -27.34 -2.77
CA LEU A 37 4.95 -26.80 -1.80
C LEU A 37 3.68 -26.39 -2.55
N PRO A 38 2.49 -26.85 -2.12
CA PRO A 38 1.23 -26.34 -2.64
C PRO A 38 1.19 -24.81 -2.55
N LEU A 39 0.65 -24.15 -3.57
CA LEU A 39 0.63 -22.69 -3.64
C LEU A 39 0.04 -22.02 -2.40
N ALA A 40 -0.99 -22.64 -1.81
CA ALA A 40 -1.62 -22.19 -0.57
C ALA A 40 -0.63 -22.15 0.61
N GLU A 41 0.34 -23.07 0.67
CA GLU A 41 1.38 -23.08 1.69
C GLU A 41 2.42 -21.98 1.46
N ILE A 42 2.74 -21.68 0.20
CA ILE A 42 3.61 -20.56 -0.16
C ILE A 42 2.95 -19.24 0.25
N VAL A 43 1.68 -19.04 -0.12
CA VAL A 43 0.89 -17.85 0.27
C VAL A 43 0.86 -17.72 1.79
N LYS A 44 0.54 -18.80 2.52
CA LYS A 44 0.51 -18.81 3.98
C LYS A 44 1.86 -18.45 4.60
N SER A 45 2.95 -18.98 4.04
CA SER A 45 4.32 -18.70 4.49
C SER A 45 4.69 -17.23 4.26
N LEU A 46 4.42 -16.68 3.08
CA LEU A 46 4.70 -15.28 2.75
C LEU A 46 3.88 -14.34 3.64
N THR A 47 2.58 -14.59 3.80
CA THR A 47 1.72 -13.82 4.71
C THR A 47 2.20 -13.89 6.15
N SER A 48 2.62 -15.06 6.63
CA SER A 48 3.19 -15.20 7.97
C SER A 48 4.49 -14.41 8.14
N GLN A 49 5.32 -14.32 7.11
CA GLN A 49 6.54 -13.52 7.14
C GLN A 49 6.24 -12.01 7.11
N LEU A 50 5.23 -11.58 6.36
CA LEU A 50 4.74 -10.20 6.39
C LEU A 50 4.22 -9.84 7.80
N ASP A 51 3.44 -10.74 8.42
CA ASP A 51 2.98 -10.58 9.80
C ASP A 51 4.16 -10.44 10.77
N GLN A 52 5.21 -11.25 10.64
CA GLN A 52 6.41 -11.13 11.48
C GLN A 52 7.16 -9.80 11.29
N VAL A 53 7.20 -9.28 10.07
CA VAL A 53 7.81 -7.97 9.78
C VAL A 53 7.00 -6.85 10.46
N ALA A 54 5.68 -6.91 10.37
CA ALA A 54 4.77 -5.97 11.04
C ALA A 54 4.81 -6.10 12.57
N GLU A 55 4.95 -7.32 13.10
CA GLU A 55 5.11 -7.56 14.54
C GLU A 55 6.38 -6.91 15.09
N ARG A 56 7.50 -6.99 14.37
CA ARG A 56 8.74 -6.30 14.77
C ARG A 56 8.59 -4.79 14.81
N ALA A 57 7.71 -4.22 13.98
CA ALA A 57 7.45 -2.78 14.00
C ALA A 57 6.74 -2.36 15.29
N ILE A 58 5.74 -3.13 15.74
CA ILE A 58 5.01 -2.83 16.99
C ILE A 58 5.80 -3.19 18.25
N ASP A 59 6.88 -3.94 18.13
CA ASP A 59 7.81 -4.27 19.22
C ASP A 59 8.83 -3.17 19.54
N CYS A 60 8.83 -2.09 18.77
CA CYS A 60 9.56 -0.88 19.11
C CYS A 60 9.00 -0.25 20.41
N GLU A 61 9.90 0.23 21.27
CA GLU A 61 9.52 0.89 22.53
C GLU A 61 9.30 2.39 22.37
N SER A 62 9.80 2.98 21.29
CA SER A 62 9.66 4.41 20.97
C SER A 62 9.66 4.68 19.47
N ALA A 63 9.25 5.89 19.08
CA ALA A 63 9.33 6.40 17.72
C ALA A 63 10.77 6.37 17.17
N GLU A 64 11.79 6.72 17.97
CA GLU A 64 13.19 6.71 17.54
C GLU A 64 13.66 5.30 17.19
N SER A 65 13.34 4.32 18.04
CA SER A 65 13.69 2.92 17.78
C SER A 65 13.02 2.39 16.51
N PHE A 66 11.78 2.80 16.24
CA PHE A 66 11.07 2.48 15.02
C PHE A 66 11.73 3.10 13.79
N ILE A 67 12.04 4.40 13.81
CA ILE A 67 12.68 5.10 12.69
C ILE A 67 13.98 4.40 12.27
N VAL A 68 14.81 3.97 13.24
CA VAL A 68 16.07 3.29 12.96
C VAL A 68 15.88 1.96 12.22
N ILE A 69 14.85 1.18 12.56
CA ILE A 69 14.64 -0.15 11.95
C ILE A 69 13.68 -0.13 10.77
N ARG A 70 12.86 0.92 10.62
CA ARG A 70 11.77 1.03 9.66
C ARG A 70 12.25 0.75 8.25
N ASP A 71 13.35 1.35 7.81
CA ASP A 71 13.80 1.22 6.42
C ASP A 71 14.22 -0.22 6.08
N GLN A 72 14.79 -0.94 7.05
CA GLN A 72 15.12 -2.35 6.91
C GLN A 72 13.85 -3.22 6.85
N LEU A 73 12.88 -2.93 7.71
CA LEU A 73 11.58 -3.63 7.73
C LEU A 73 10.81 -3.37 6.44
N LEU A 74 10.74 -2.12 5.97
CA LEU A 74 10.05 -1.73 4.75
C LEU A 74 10.65 -2.41 3.52
N LYS A 75 11.99 -2.46 3.40
CA LYS A 75 12.62 -3.18 2.30
C LYS A 75 12.18 -4.64 2.27
N ARG A 76 12.28 -5.33 3.41
CA ARG A 76 11.85 -6.74 3.51
C ARG A 76 10.34 -6.91 3.25
N TYR A 77 9.54 -5.96 3.71
CA TYR A 77 8.10 -5.94 3.48
C TYR A 77 7.77 -5.82 1.99
N VAL A 78 8.46 -4.94 1.26
CA VAL A 78 8.31 -4.79 -0.20
C VAL A 78 8.65 -6.08 -0.90
N ASP A 79 9.81 -6.68 -0.60
CA ASP A 79 10.27 -7.91 -1.24
C ASP A 79 9.25 -9.05 -1.05
N LEU A 80 8.74 -9.21 0.18
CA LEU A 80 7.72 -10.22 0.50
C LEU A 80 6.37 -9.92 -0.16
N SER A 81 5.95 -8.66 -0.19
CA SER A 81 4.69 -8.24 -0.82
C SER A 81 4.74 -8.48 -2.33
N GLN A 82 5.85 -8.16 -2.99
CA GLN A 82 6.06 -8.44 -4.41
C GLN A 82 6.03 -9.95 -4.69
N ALA A 83 6.75 -10.75 -3.90
CA ALA A 83 6.71 -12.21 -4.03
C ALA A 83 5.28 -12.76 -3.89
N LEU A 84 4.51 -12.25 -2.93
CA LEU A 84 3.12 -12.64 -2.73
C LEU A 84 2.24 -12.20 -3.92
N SER A 85 2.40 -10.97 -4.41
CA SER A 85 1.70 -10.48 -5.60
C SER A 85 1.98 -11.34 -6.83
N HIS A 86 3.23 -11.75 -7.06
CA HIS A 86 3.57 -12.65 -8.18
C HIS A 86 2.85 -13.99 -8.09
N VAL A 87 2.79 -14.59 -6.90
CA VAL A 87 2.07 -15.84 -6.66
C VAL A 87 0.57 -15.66 -6.90
N ILE A 88 -0.02 -14.58 -6.39
CA ILE A 88 -1.43 -14.29 -6.53
C ILE A 88 -1.80 -14.03 -8.00
N PHE A 89 -1.03 -13.22 -8.72
CA PHE A 89 -1.30 -12.87 -10.12
C PHE A 89 -1.02 -14.01 -11.10
N ALA A 90 -0.29 -15.05 -10.69
CA ALA A 90 -0.13 -16.25 -11.51
C ALA A 90 -1.43 -17.06 -11.62
N GLU A 91 -2.30 -16.98 -10.61
CA GLU A 91 -3.54 -17.77 -10.54
C GLU A 91 -4.82 -16.96 -10.75
N LEU A 92 -4.79 -15.67 -10.43
CA LEU A 92 -5.98 -14.83 -10.50
C LEU A 92 -6.13 -14.14 -11.85
N ASP A 93 -7.37 -14.09 -12.33
CA ASP A 93 -7.73 -13.17 -13.40
C ASP A 93 -7.57 -11.71 -12.93
N LYS A 94 -7.08 -10.84 -13.82
CA LYS A 94 -6.87 -9.42 -13.56
C LYS A 94 -8.14 -8.71 -13.14
N THR A 95 -9.31 -9.20 -13.58
CA THR A 95 -10.62 -8.65 -13.20
C THR A 95 -10.99 -8.91 -11.74
N ALA A 96 -10.43 -9.96 -11.11
CA ALA A 96 -10.74 -10.34 -9.73
C ALA A 96 -10.06 -9.42 -8.69
N LEU A 97 -9.03 -8.67 -9.08
CA LEU A 97 -8.20 -7.91 -8.15
C LEU A 97 -8.94 -6.79 -7.44
N THR A 98 -9.76 -6.03 -8.17
CA THR A 98 -10.55 -4.95 -7.58
C THR A 98 -11.55 -5.50 -6.56
N SER A 99 -12.24 -6.59 -6.90
CA SER A 99 -13.20 -7.23 -5.99
C SER A 99 -12.54 -7.81 -4.75
N ILE A 100 -11.34 -8.39 -4.87
CA ILE A 100 -10.57 -8.89 -3.72
C ILE A 100 -10.09 -7.73 -2.84
N ALA A 101 -9.59 -6.65 -3.44
CA ALA A 101 -9.17 -5.47 -2.70
C ALA A 101 -10.34 -4.86 -1.91
N ASP A 102 -11.51 -4.74 -2.53
CA ASP A 102 -12.74 -4.24 -1.87
C ASP A 102 -13.14 -5.11 -0.69
N LEU A 103 -13.14 -6.44 -0.86
CA LEU A 103 -13.45 -7.40 0.20
C LEU A 103 -12.46 -7.27 1.36
N VAL A 104 -11.15 -7.25 1.08
CA VAL A 104 -10.11 -7.16 2.11
C VAL A 104 -10.21 -5.84 2.86
N LEU A 105 -10.42 -4.71 2.17
CA LEU A 105 -10.58 -3.41 2.80
C LEU A 105 -11.83 -3.34 3.68
N GLU A 106 -12.93 -3.97 3.26
CA GLU A 106 -14.15 -4.05 4.07
C GLU A 106 -13.93 -4.89 5.33
N MET A 107 -13.24 -6.02 5.23
CA MET A 107 -12.86 -6.83 6.39
C MET A 107 -11.95 -6.07 7.35
N LEU A 108 -10.99 -5.31 6.83
CA LEU A 108 -10.13 -4.45 7.66
C LEU A 108 -10.94 -3.36 8.35
N ARG A 109 -11.85 -2.69 7.61
CA ARG A 109 -12.73 -1.65 8.14
C ARG A 109 -13.58 -2.17 9.29
N GLU A 110 -14.21 -3.33 9.13
CA GLU A 110 -14.97 -4.00 10.18
C GLU A 110 -14.06 -4.28 11.39
N ARG A 111 -12.87 -4.85 11.16
CA ARG A 111 -11.91 -5.17 12.23
C ARG A 111 -11.51 -3.95 13.05
N PHE A 112 -11.17 -2.84 12.41
CA PHE A 112 -10.79 -1.61 13.10
C PHE A 112 -12.00 -0.94 13.79
N THR A 113 -13.18 -0.99 13.19
CA THR A 113 -14.41 -0.48 13.80
C THR A 113 -14.76 -1.25 15.08
N THR A 114 -14.67 -2.59 15.05
CA THR A 114 -15.05 -3.43 16.18
C THR A 114 -13.99 -3.46 17.27
N PHE A 115 -12.71 -3.49 16.91
CA PHE A 115 -11.63 -3.77 17.86
C PHE A 115 -10.60 -2.66 18.01
N GLY A 116 -10.62 -1.61 17.19
CA GLY A 116 -9.55 -0.61 17.16
C GLY A 116 -9.55 0.36 18.35
N GLU A 117 -10.73 0.87 18.74
CA GLU A 117 -10.84 1.96 19.72
C GLU A 117 -10.19 1.65 21.08
N PRO A 118 -10.30 0.43 21.66
CA PRO A 118 -9.62 0.07 22.91
C PRO A 118 -8.09 0.12 22.89
N TYR A 119 -7.47 0.10 21.70
CA TYR A 119 -6.01 0.07 21.51
C TYR A 119 -5.44 1.40 21.01
N PHE A 120 -6.20 2.13 20.18
CA PHE A 120 -5.71 3.33 19.49
C PHE A 120 -6.43 4.61 19.90
N GLY A 121 -7.60 4.51 20.54
CA GLY A 121 -8.47 5.65 20.80
C GLY A 121 -9.27 6.08 19.56
N SER A 122 -10.28 6.93 19.80
CA SER A 122 -11.25 7.34 18.77
C SER A 122 -10.60 8.12 17.62
N GLU A 123 -9.66 9.03 17.93
CA GLU A 123 -8.98 9.87 16.93
C GLU A 123 -8.18 9.05 15.92
N ALA A 124 -7.26 8.19 16.40
CA ALA A 124 -6.46 7.34 15.52
C ALA A 124 -7.32 6.34 14.74
N CYS A 125 -8.41 5.82 15.34
CA CYS A 125 -9.38 5.01 14.61
C CYS A 125 -10.05 5.79 13.47
N GLY A 126 -10.38 7.06 13.68
CA GLY A 126 -10.89 7.95 12.63
C GLY A 126 -9.92 8.06 11.45
N GLU A 127 -8.63 8.29 11.73
CA GLU A 127 -7.59 8.35 10.69
C GLU A 127 -7.43 7.01 9.95
N ILE A 128 -7.48 5.88 10.65
CA ILE A 128 -7.43 4.54 10.05
C ILE A 128 -8.61 4.30 9.11
N LEU A 129 -9.82 4.58 9.56
CA LEU A 129 -11.04 4.37 8.77
C LEU A 129 -11.08 5.29 7.55
N PHE A 130 -10.64 6.54 7.72
CA PHE A 130 -10.45 7.46 6.60
C PHE A 130 -9.46 6.91 5.57
N SER A 131 -8.27 6.46 6.02
CA SER A 131 -7.26 5.88 5.15
C SER A 131 -7.77 4.66 4.37
N LEU A 132 -8.51 3.75 5.01
CA LEU A 132 -9.14 2.60 4.34
C LEU A 132 -10.16 3.02 3.26
N SER A 133 -10.95 4.06 3.53
CA SER A 133 -11.89 4.61 2.54
C SER A 133 -11.15 5.23 1.35
N THR A 134 -10.06 5.96 1.60
CA THR A 134 -9.20 6.49 0.55
C THR A 134 -8.59 5.37 -0.28
N LEU A 135 -8.02 4.34 0.36
CA LEU A 135 -7.42 3.19 -0.32
C LEU A 135 -8.40 2.46 -1.23
N ARG A 136 -9.67 2.32 -0.82
CA ARG A 136 -10.72 1.75 -1.68
C ARG A 136 -10.81 2.49 -3.00
N THR A 137 -10.81 3.82 -2.95
CA THR A 137 -10.84 4.65 -4.17
C THR A 137 -9.55 4.48 -4.98
N VAL A 138 -8.39 4.46 -4.31
CA VAL A 138 -7.09 4.29 -4.97
C VAL A 138 -7.01 2.96 -5.72
N TYR A 139 -7.34 1.82 -5.10
CA TYR A 139 -7.26 0.52 -5.76
C TYR A 139 -8.18 0.41 -6.98
N ARG A 140 -9.40 0.96 -6.89
CA ARG A 140 -10.30 1.05 -8.04
C ARG A 140 -9.66 1.83 -9.20
N TRP A 141 -9.08 2.99 -8.90
CA TRP A 141 -8.43 3.84 -9.89
C TRP A 141 -7.14 3.26 -10.46
N VAL A 142 -6.36 2.52 -9.66
CA VAL A 142 -5.19 1.77 -10.13
C VAL A 142 -5.61 0.71 -11.15
N GLY A 143 -6.69 -0.03 -10.88
CA GLY A 143 -7.23 -1.02 -11.82
C GLY A 143 -7.62 -0.38 -13.16
N GLU A 144 -8.21 0.81 -13.12
CA GLU A 144 -8.60 1.57 -14.31
C GLU A 144 -7.40 2.16 -15.07
N ALA A 145 -6.41 2.70 -14.36
CA ALA A 145 -5.16 3.18 -14.95
C ALA A 145 -4.41 2.05 -15.65
N ALA A 146 -4.44 0.83 -15.10
CA ALA A 146 -3.77 -0.34 -15.65
C ALA A 146 -4.35 -0.83 -17.00
N ILE A 147 -5.64 -0.58 -17.27
CA ILE A 147 -6.30 -0.98 -18.53
C ILE A 147 -6.42 0.16 -19.54
N THR A 148 -6.22 1.40 -19.11
CA THR A 148 -6.30 2.56 -20.00
C THR A 148 -4.95 2.78 -20.70
N PRO A 149 -4.88 2.94 -22.03
CA PRO A 149 -3.65 3.29 -22.73
C PRO A 149 -3.06 4.64 -22.31
N ILE A 150 -1.73 4.80 -22.39
CA ILE A 150 -1.02 6.07 -22.22
C ILE A 150 -0.41 6.49 -23.56
N GLU A 151 -0.46 7.79 -23.86
CA GLU A 151 0.27 8.37 -25.00
C GLU A 151 1.79 8.32 -24.73
N SER A 152 2.58 7.98 -25.75
CA SER A 152 4.04 7.79 -25.59
C SER A 152 4.77 9.00 -25.00
N ILE A 153 4.28 10.21 -25.29
CA ILE A 153 4.83 11.47 -24.76
C ILE A 153 4.68 11.61 -23.23
N ASN A 154 3.67 10.96 -22.65
CA ASN A 154 3.37 11.02 -21.21
C ASN A 154 3.92 9.81 -20.43
N PHE A 155 4.47 8.80 -21.11
CA PHE A 155 4.87 7.54 -20.49
C PHE A 155 5.84 7.71 -19.32
N GLN A 156 6.87 8.54 -19.47
CA GLN A 156 7.87 8.74 -18.43
C GLN A 156 7.27 9.38 -17.16
N LYS A 157 6.42 10.39 -17.35
CA LYS A 157 5.73 11.06 -16.24
C LYS A 157 4.74 10.13 -15.53
N ASP A 158 4.02 9.32 -16.30
CA ASP A 158 3.12 8.30 -15.75
C ASP A 158 3.89 7.25 -14.92
N LEU A 159 5.06 6.80 -15.39
CA LEU A 159 5.92 5.89 -14.64
C LEU A 159 6.38 6.49 -13.31
N GLU A 160 6.79 7.76 -13.29
CA GLU A 160 7.17 8.47 -12.06
C GLU A 160 6.01 8.58 -11.07
N LEU A 161 4.81 8.89 -11.56
CA LEU A 161 3.59 8.94 -10.73
C LEU A 161 3.25 7.55 -10.17
N ALA A 162 3.36 6.50 -10.98
CA ALA A 162 3.14 5.12 -10.55
C ALA A 162 4.12 4.70 -9.45
N GLN A 163 5.41 5.05 -9.58
CA GLN A 163 6.42 4.77 -8.56
C GLN A 163 6.12 5.48 -7.23
N LYS A 164 5.73 6.77 -7.30
CA LYS A 164 5.35 7.55 -6.11
C LYS A 164 4.09 7.00 -5.46
N ALA A 165 3.08 6.63 -6.25
CA ALA A 165 1.87 5.97 -5.75
C ALA A 165 2.19 4.64 -5.06
N PHE A 166 2.98 3.78 -5.70
CA PHE A 166 3.36 2.47 -5.16
C PHE A 166 4.14 2.59 -3.84
N THR A 167 5.07 3.55 -3.76
CA THR A 167 5.83 3.84 -2.54
C THR A 167 4.91 4.18 -1.37
N ASN A 168 3.97 5.10 -1.60
CA ASN A 168 3.03 5.54 -0.58
C ASN A 168 2.04 4.44 -0.18
N LEU A 169 1.51 3.69 -1.14
CA LEU A 169 0.66 2.52 -0.88
C LEU A 169 1.37 1.47 -0.03
N THR A 170 2.64 1.21 -0.31
CA THR A 170 3.45 0.26 0.46
C THR A 170 3.57 0.68 1.91
N ILE A 171 3.93 1.95 2.15
CA ILE A 171 4.10 2.49 3.51
C ILE A 171 2.77 2.40 4.28
N THR A 172 1.67 2.82 3.64
CA THR A 172 0.34 2.76 4.24
C THR A 172 -0.07 1.33 4.57
N ASN A 173 0.09 0.38 3.63
CA ASN A 173 -0.24 -1.02 3.87
C ASN A 173 0.59 -1.63 5.00
N PHE A 174 1.89 -1.32 5.06
CA PHE A 174 2.76 -1.74 6.15
C PHE A 174 2.27 -1.22 7.51
N CYS A 175 1.89 0.07 7.59
CA CYS A 175 1.37 0.66 8.82
C CYS A 175 0.02 0.06 9.23
N LEU A 176 -0.90 -0.16 8.26
CA LEU A 176 -2.16 -0.86 8.51
C LEU A 176 -1.93 -2.28 9.04
N GLN A 177 -0.97 -3.02 8.47
CA GLN A 177 -0.66 -4.37 8.93
C GLN A 177 -0.05 -4.35 10.33
N ALA A 178 0.84 -3.40 10.64
CA ALA A 178 1.38 -3.23 11.99
C ALA A 178 0.27 -2.93 13.01
N LEU A 179 -0.64 -2.02 12.71
CA LEU A 179 -1.80 -1.73 13.58
C LEU A 179 -2.72 -2.94 13.73
N LEU A 180 -2.95 -3.70 12.67
CA LEU A 180 -3.70 -4.96 12.76
C LEU A 180 -2.98 -5.99 13.66
N MET A 181 -1.64 -6.07 13.59
CA MET A 181 -0.87 -6.91 14.50
C MET A 181 -0.99 -6.46 15.95
N ALA A 182 -1.02 -5.15 16.22
CA ALA A 182 -1.23 -4.64 17.57
C ALA A 182 -2.59 -5.10 18.14
N ILE A 183 -3.67 -5.04 17.35
CA ILE A 183 -4.97 -5.62 17.74
C ILE A 183 -4.84 -7.13 18.02
N ARG A 184 -4.23 -7.89 17.09
CA ARG A 184 -4.09 -9.36 17.21
C ARG A 184 -3.28 -9.77 18.44
N ARG A 185 -2.27 -8.99 18.80
CA ARG A 185 -1.41 -9.20 19.97
C ARG A 185 -1.94 -8.53 21.23
N THR A 186 -3.12 -7.92 21.17
CA THR A 186 -3.73 -7.19 22.28
C THR A 186 -2.78 -6.14 22.89
N LYS A 187 -1.95 -5.53 22.05
CA LYS A 187 -0.86 -4.65 22.45
C LYS A 187 -1.29 -3.19 22.28
N ARG A 188 -1.19 -2.41 23.35
CA ARG A 188 -1.28 -0.95 23.28
C ARG A 188 0.06 -0.38 22.85
N LEU A 189 0.02 0.57 21.93
CA LEU A 189 1.20 1.23 21.42
C LEU A 189 1.48 2.49 22.25
N PRO A 190 2.75 2.82 22.53
CA PRO A 190 3.14 4.16 22.98
C PRO A 190 2.60 5.22 22.02
N SER A 191 2.19 6.38 22.54
CA SER A 191 1.53 7.43 21.73
C SER A 191 2.42 7.97 20.61
N ASP A 192 3.72 8.12 20.86
CA ASP A 192 4.71 8.54 19.88
C ASP A 192 4.87 7.52 18.75
N LEU A 193 4.88 6.21 19.08
CA LEU A 193 4.92 5.14 18.08
C LEU A 193 3.60 5.06 17.29
N LEU A 194 2.45 5.18 17.96
CA LEU A 194 1.15 5.24 17.29
C LEU A 194 1.09 6.38 16.28
N ASN A 195 1.60 7.56 16.65
CA ASN A 195 1.68 8.72 15.77
C ASN A 195 2.55 8.46 14.53
N GLN A 196 3.61 7.66 14.63
CA GLN A 196 4.41 7.27 13.46
C GLN A 196 3.60 6.39 12.50
N PHE A 197 2.79 5.46 13.02
CA PHE A 197 1.94 4.63 12.17
C PHE A 197 0.84 5.45 11.52
N THR A 198 0.16 6.34 12.25
CA THR A 198 -0.87 7.19 11.68
C THR A 198 -0.33 8.19 10.67
N GLU A 199 0.88 8.72 10.87
CA GLU A 199 1.59 9.50 9.85
C GLU A 199 1.80 8.68 8.57
N GLY A 200 2.22 7.42 8.69
CA GLY A 200 2.35 6.51 7.55
C GLY A 200 1.03 6.22 6.82
N LEU A 201 -0.12 6.35 7.49
CA LEU A 201 -1.44 6.23 6.85
C LEU A 201 -1.74 7.39 5.91
N ARG A 202 -1.12 8.56 6.09
CA ARG A 202 -1.27 9.71 5.17
C ARG A 202 -0.74 9.40 3.77
N GLY A 203 0.08 8.36 3.62
CA GLY A 203 0.44 7.78 2.34
C GLY A 203 -0.78 7.41 1.47
N SER A 204 -1.94 7.07 2.04
CA SER A 204 -3.14 6.79 1.24
C SER A 204 -3.61 8.02 0.45
N VAL A 205 -3.52 9.20 1.06
CA VAL A 205 -3.89 10.48 0.43
C VAL A 205 -2.88 10.85 -0.65
N MET A 206 -1.58 10.68 -0.37
CA MET A 206 -0.54 10.92 -1.37
C MET A 206 -0.68 9.97 -2.57
N ALA A 207 -0.92 8.69 -2.32
CA ALA A 207 -1.17 7.70 -3.36
C ALA A 207 -2.41 8.08 -4.19
N TYR A 208 -3.49 8.54 -3.54
CA TYR A 208 -4.67 9.06 -4.23
C TYR A 208 -4.32 10.19 -5.19
N SER A 209 -3.57 11.19 -4.74
CA SER A 209 -3.17 12.33 -5.58
C SER A 209 -2.32 11.90 -6.78
N TYR A 210 -1.38 10.98 -6.60
CA TYR A 210 -0.55 10.48 -7.70
C TYR A 210 -1.34 9.63 -8.70
N VAL A 211 -2.24 8.77 -8.23
CA VAL A 211 -3.09 7.95 -9.10
C VAL A 211 -4.09 8.83 -9.87
N ARG A 212 -4.65 9.86 -9.23
CA ARG A 212 -5.48 10.87 -9.89
C ARG A 212 -4.71 11.53 -11.04
N ALA A 213 -3.53 12.06 -10.75
CA ALA A 213 -2.68 12.70 -11.76
C ALA A 213 -2.31 11.74 -12.92
N ALA A 214 -2.11 10.45 -12.64
CA ALA A 214 -1.86 9.45 -13.68
C ALA A 214 -3.09 9.22 -14.57
N LEU A 215 -4.30 9.20 -13.99
CA LEU A 215 -5.55 9.12 -14.75
C LEU A 215 -5.83 10.38 -15.58
N ASP A 216 -5.43 11.56 -15.10
CA ASP A 216 -5.50 12.81 -15.85
C ASP A 216 -4.61 12.76 -17.10
N LEU A 217 -3.38 12.23 -16.99
CA LEU A 217 -2.49 12.03 -18.15
C LEU A 217 -3.09 11.11 -19.22
N ARG A 218 -4.04 10.27 -18.83
CA ARG A 218 -4.75 9.29 -19.66
C ARG A 218 -6.10 9.81 -20.14
N LYS A 219 -6.48 11.05 -19.79
CA LYS A 219 -7.76 11.70 -20.13
C LYS A 219 -8.96 10.85 -19.70
N VAL A 220 -8.82 10.10 -18.61
CA VAL A 220 -9.88 9.24 -18.06
C VAL A 220 -10.83 10.07 -17.21
N LEU A 221 -10.29 11.04 -16.48
CA LEU A 221 -11.06 11.87 -15.56
C LEU A 221 -11.89 12.91 -16.31
N ASP A 222 -11.42 13.44 -17.44
CA ASP A 222 -12.21 14.29 -18.34
C ASP A 222 -13.56 13.64 -18.75
N LYS A 223 -13.60 12.30 -18.92
CA LYS A 223 -14.85 11.59 -19.28
C LYS A 223 -15.79 11.33 -18.11
N ARG A 224 -15.31 11.38 -16.87
CA ARG A 224 -16.11 11.14 -15.66
C ARG A 224 -16.60 12.43 -15.00
N TYR A 225 -15.95 13.55 -15.34
CA TYR A 225 -16.31 14.89 -14.89
C TYR A 225 -17.11 15.69 -15.95
N GLU A 226 -17.40 15.14 -17.14
CA GLU A 226 -18.47 15.68 -17.99
C GLU A 226 -19.86 15.65 -17.30
N GLU A 227 -20.01 14.81 -16.26
CA GLU A 227 -21.14 14.81 -15.32
C GLU A 227 -20.78 15.46 -13.96
N GLU A 228 -19.92 16.47 -13.92
CA GLU A 228 -19.70 17.22 -12.68
C GLU A 228 -21.00 17.87 -12.19
N LEU A 229 -21.48 17.36 -11.06
CA LEU A 229 -22.27 18.12 -10.10
C LEU A 229 -21.66 19.53 -9.99
N GLN A 230 -22.41 20.54 -10.43
CA GLN A 230 -22.16 21.93 -10.08
C GLN A 230 -22.33 22.09 -8.56
N VAL A 231 -21.33 21.71 -7.79
CA VAL A 231 -21.18 22.19 -6.42
C VAL A 231 -20.46 23.52 -6.54
N SER A 232 -21.15 24.61 -6.20
CA SER A 232 -20.53 25.93 -6.12
C SER A 232 -19.45 25.85 -5.06
N TRP A 233 -18.19 25.98 -5.47
CA TRP A 233 -17.08 26.21 -4.56
C TRP A 233 -17.38 27.50 -3.80
N ASP A 234 -17.28 27.45 -2.47
CA ASP A 234 -17.30 28.68 -1.68
C ASP A 234 -15.89 29.24 -1.53
N GLU A 235 -15.79 30.43 -0.96
CA GLU A 235 -14.53 31.16 -0.82
C GLU A 235 -13.50 30.39 0.06
N GLU A 236 -13.96 29.47 0.91
CA GLU A 236 -13.11 28.67 1.80
C GLU A 236 -12.44 27.52 1.03
N ASP A 237 -13.19 26.87 0.13
CA ASP A 237 -12.68 25.84 -0.77
C ASP A 237 -11.65 26.40 -1.77
N GLU A 238 -11.89 27.60 -2.32
CA GLU A 238 -10.93 28.28 -3.20
C GLU A 238 -9.63 28.68 -2.48
N ALA A 239 -9.72 29.12 -1.22
CA ALA A 239 -8.55 29.48 -0.43
C ALA A 239 -7.66 28.27 -0.11
N LEU A 240 -8.28 27.11 0.16
CA LEU A 240 -7.57 25.86 0.44
C LEU A 240 -6.88 25.27 -0.80
N ALA A 241 -7.51 25.37 -1.97
CA ALA A 241 -6.94 24.86 -3.21
C ALA A 241 -5.76 25.70 -3.73
N ASN A 242 -5.75 27.00 -3.46
CA ASN A 242 -4.69 27.92 -3.91
C ASN A 242 -3.53 28.08 -2.91
N ALA A 243 -3.62 27.44 -1.74
CA ALA A 243 -2.60 27.54 -0.69
C ALA A 243 -1.40 26.58 -0.87
N TRP A 244 -1.31 25.86 -1.99
CA TRP A 244 -0.24 24.90 -2.29
C TRP A 244 0.32 25.06 -3.70
#